data_AF-A0A428NKQ6-F1
#
_entry.id   AF-A0A428NKQ6-F1
#
_cell.length_a   1.000
_cell.length_b   1.000
_cell.length_c   1.000
_cell.angle_alpha   90.00
_cell.angle_beta   90.00
_cell.angle_gamma   90.00
#
_symmetry.space_group_name_H-M   'P 1'
#
loop_
_entity.id
_entity.type
_entity.pdbx_description
1 polymer ?
#
loop_
_entity_poly.entity_id
_entity_poly.type
_entity_poly.pdbx_seq_one_letter_code
_entity_poly.pdbx_strand_id
1 'polypeptide(L)'
;MEALGAVASIIAVVQLTGTIINLCKKYLTSVADLKHDLNCIIIEVSTLRSILELVETAVEGEGDKSPILDALKAPVSSCQNVLADLTALLRSTQCEIPDEQIRMRDKASKILRRVEWPYKGDRAKTMLADLSQHKNTIAMILAVDSRHEKIRVIVPTGVYESRWNPR
;
A
#
# COMPACT_ATOMS: atom_id res chain seq x y z
N MET A 1 -14.50 -2.26 19.40
CA MET A 1 -14.76 -2.88 18.08
C MET A 1 -13.95 -2.14 17.00
N GLU A 2 -12.68 -1.81 17.27
CA GLU A 2 -11.92 -0.83 16.47
C GLU A 2 -10.56 -1.36 15.97
N ALA A 3 -10.04 -2.48 16.51
CA ALA A 3 -8.78 -3.07 16.02
C ALA A 3 -9.00 -4.07 14.87
N LEU A 4 -10.18 -4.71 14.79
CA LEU A 4 -10.68 -5.29 13.53
C LEU A 4 -10.67 -4.27 12.37
N GLY A 5 -10.87 -2.98 12.66
CA GLY A 5 -10.82 -1.92 11.67
C GLY A 5 -9.44 -1.71 11.06
N ALA A 6 -8.37 -1.84 11.84
CA ALA A 6 -7.00 -1.65 11.35
C ALA A 6 -6.56 -2.81 10.44
N VAL A 7 -6.75 -4.05 10.89
CA VAL A 7 -6.44 -5.24 10.09
C VAL A 7 -7.31 -5.29 8.83
N ALA A 8 -8.61 -4.99 8.93
CA ALA A 8 -9.48 -4.92 7.76
C ALA A 8 -9.04 -3.83 6.76
N SER A 9 -8.56 -2.67 7.23
CA SER A 9 -8.04 -1.62 6.35
C SER A 9 -6.75 -2.05 5.65
N ILE A 10 -5.84 -2.75 6.35
CA ILE A 10 -4.64 -3.35 5.75
C ILE A 10 -5.03 -4.34 4.63
N ILE A 11 -5.96 -5.25 4.91
CA ILE A 11 -6.49 -6.20 3.92
C ILE A 11 -7.10 -5.47 2.72
N ALA A 12 -7.88 -4.41 2.96
CA ALA A 12 -8.47 -3.61 1.89
C ALA A 12 -7.40 -2.97 0.99
N VAL A 13 -6.34 -2.44 1.58
CA VAL A 13 -5.18 -1.91 0.84
C VAL A 13 -4.51 -3.02 0.01
N VAL A 14 -4.24 -4.19 0.59
CA VAL A 14 -3.66 -5.35 -0.13
C VAL A 14 -4.54 -5.74 -1.33
N GLN A 15 -5.87 -5.76 -1.19
CA GLN A 15 -6.77 -6.04 -2.31
C GLN A 15 -6.72 -4.96 -3.41
N LEU A 16 -6.68 -3.68 -3.03
CA LEU A 16 -6.53 -2.57 -3.98
C LEU A 16 -5.21 -2.68 -4.75
N THR A 17 -4.11 -3.00 -4.08
CA THR A 17 -2.81 -3.18 -4.75
C THR A 17 -2.87 -4.28 -5.82
N GLY A 18 -3.50 -5.42 -5.53
CA GLY A 18 -3.72 -6.50 -6.50
C GLY A 18 -4.54 -6.06 -7.71
N THR A 19 -5.58 -5.25 -7.48
CA THR A 19 -6.42 -4.68 -8.53
C THR A 19 -5.61 -3.77 -9.45
N ILE A 20 -4.82 -2.85 -8.89
CA ILE A 20 -3.97 -1.93 -9.64
C ILE A 20 -2.93 -2.68 -10.49
N ILE A 21 -2.25 -3.67 -9.91
CA ILE A 21 -1.27 -4.49 -10.63
C ILE A 21 -1.93 -5.15 -11.85
N ASN A 22 -3.13 -5.71 -11.69
CA ASN A 22 -3.86 -6.34 -12.79
C ASN A 22 -4.24 -5.31 -13.88
N LEU A 23 -4.73 -4.13 -13.48
CA LEU A 23 -5.06 -3.03 -14.40
C LEU A 23 -3.83 -2.57 -15.20
N CYS A 24 -2.69 -2.37 -14.55
CA CYS A 24 -1.45 -1.99 -15.22
C CYS A 24 -0.97 -3.08 -16.20
N LYS A 25 -1.03 -4.36 -15.82
CA LYS A 25 -0.69 -5.49 -16.70
C LYS A 25 -1.59 -5.55 -17.95
N LYS A 26 -2.90 -5.35 -17.80
CA LYS A 26 -3.85 -5.26 -18.93
C LYS A 26 -3.55 -4.06 -19.84
N TYR A 27 -3.07 -2.96 -19.27
CA TYR A 27 -2.74 -1.77 -20.05
C TYR A 27 -1.43 -1.92 -20.83
N LEU A 28 -0.43 -2.62 -20.26
CA LEU A 28 0.84 -2.95 -20.92
C LEU A 28 0.68 -3.79 -22.19
N THR A 29 -0.32 -4.67 -22.26
CA THR A 29 -0.61 -5.45 -23.48
C THR A 29 -1.23 -4.60 -24.60
N SER A 30 -1.76 -3.41 -24.25
CA SER A 30 -2.49 -2.55 -25.18
C SER A 30 -1.64 -1.40 -25.75
N VAL A 31 -0.64 -0.90 -24.99
CA VAL A 31 0.18 0.27 -25.37
C VAL A 31 1.64 0.09 -24.91
N ALA A 32 2.55 -0.28 -25.83
CA ALA A 32 3.95 -0.56 -25.52
C ALA A 32 4.79 0.68 -25.13
N ASP A 33 4.31 1.88 -25.45
CA ASP A 33 5.02 3.15 -25.23
C ASP A 33 4.97 3.62 -23.76
N LEU A 34 4.00 3.10 -23.00
CA LEU A 34 3.72 3.50 -21.61
C LEU A 34 4.32 2.55 -20.58
N LYS A 35 5.20 1.66 -21.02
CA LYS A 35 5.77 0.57 -20.20
C LYS A 35 6.49 1.07 -18.96
N HIS A 36 7.22 2.18 -19.07
CA HIS A 36 8.00 2.71 -17.97
C HIS A 36 7.11 3.15 -16.80
N ASP A 37 6.17 4.07 -17.05
CA ASP A 37 5.29 4.62 -15.99
C ASP A 37 4.46 3.53 -15.32
N LEU A 38 3.91 2.59 -16.10
CA LEU A 38 3.12 1.46 -15.57
C LEU A 38 3.98 0.52 -14.72
N ASN A 39 5.21 0.26 -15.13
CA ASN A 39 6.13 -0.55 -14.34
C ASN A 39 6.50 0.15 -13.03
N CYS A 40 6.71 1.48 -13.04
CA CYS A 40 6.92 2.26 -11.81
C CYS A 40 5.74 2.11 -10.85
N ILE A 41 4.49 2.21 -11.36
CA ILE A 41 3.29 1.98 -10.55
C ILE A 41 3.26 0.56 -9.99
N ILE A 42 3.49 -0.46 -10.82
CA ILE A 42 3.51 -1.87 -10.38
C ILE A 42 4.54 -2.08 -9.28
N ILE A 43 5.76 -1.57 -9.44
CA ILE A 43 6.86 -1.74 -8.48
C ILE A 43 6.51 -1.09 -7.14
N GLU A 44 6.09 0.17 -7.17
CA GLU A 44 5.78 0.91 -5.94
C GLU A 44 4.61 0.28 -5.17
N VAL A 45 3.54 -0.07 -5.90
CA VAL A 45 2.35 -0.71 -5.33
C VAL A 45 2.65 -2.13 -4.81
N SER A 46 3.50 -2.90 -5.51
CA SER A 46 3.92 -4.23 -5.03
C SER A 46 4.78 -4.13 -3.77
N THR A 47 5.63 -3.11 -3.67
CA THR A 47 6.46 -2.89 -2.48
C THR A 47 5.59 -2.57 -1.26
N LEU A 48 4.61 -1.69 -1.41
CA LEU A 48 3.64 -1.39 -0.35
C LEU A 48 2.86 -2.65 0.07
N ARG A 49 2.39 -3.43 -0.91
CA ARG A 49 1.69 -4.70 -0.66
C ARG A 49 2.52 -5.63 0.21
N SER A 50 3.78 -5.89 -0.15
CA SER A 50 4.63 -6.81 0.61
C SER A 50 4.90 -6.33 2.04
N ILE A 51 5.05 -5.02 2.26
CA ILE A 51 5.18 -4.46 3.60
C ILE A 51 3.93 -4.74 4.43
N LEU A 52 2.75 -4.54 3.84
CA LEU A 52 1.47 -4.70 4.54
C LEU A 52 1.08 -6.16 4.76
N GLU A 53 1.41 -7.07 3.84
CA GLU A 53 1.26 -8.52 4.04
C GLU A 53 2.14 -9.02 5.19
N LEU A 54 3.35 -8.45 5.34
CA LEU A 54 4.22 -8.77 6.48
C LEU A 54 3.63 -8.28 7.81
N VAL A 55 3.04 -7.08 7.82
CA VAL A 55 2.34 -6.54 9.00
C VAL A 55 1.15 -7.41 9.36
N GLU A 56 0.31 -7.77 8.38
CA GLU A 56 -0.85 -8.64 8.55
C GLU A 56 -0.45 -9.97 9.19
N THR A 57 0.63 -10.58 8.70
CA THR A 57 1.16 -11.84 9.25
C THR A 57 1.72 -11.66 10.66
N ALA A 58 2.41 -10.55 10.94
CA ALA A 58 3.02 -10.31 12.25
C ALA A 58 1.98 -10.09 13.36
N VAL A 59 0.86 -9.44 13.03
CA VAL A 59 -0.23 -9.17 13.98
C VAL A 59 -1.28 -10.28 14.00
N GLU A 60 -1.13 -11.32 13.16
CA GLU A 60 -2.02 -12.47 13.13
C GLU A 60 -1.92 -13.25 14.45
N GLY A 61 -2.92 -13.08 15.31
CA GLY A 61 -2.98 -13.72 16.64
C GLY A 61 -2.57 -12.82 17.81
N GLU A 62 -2.02 -11.62 17.56
CA GLU A 62 -2.00 -10.56 18.56
C GLU A 62 -3.43 -10.02 18.72
N GLY A 63 -3.98 -10.07 19.94
CA GLY A 63 -5.34 -9.57 20.20
C GLY A 63 -5.53 -8.08 19.90
N ASP A 64 -6.77 -7.58 20.04
CA ASP A 64 -7.30 -6.23 19.72
C ASP A 64 -6.56 -5.00 20.31
N LYS A 65 -5.37 -5.13 20.93
CA LYS A 65 -4.67 -4.05 21.66
C LYS A 65 -3.21 -3.85 21.24
N SER A 66 -2.84 -4.19 20.01
CA SER A 66 -1.47 -3.96 19.55
C SER A 66 -1.26 -2.46 19.26
N PRO A 67 -0.36 -1.76 19.98
CA PRO A 67 -0.13 -0.32 19.79
C PRO A 67 0.39 0.00 18.39
N ILE A 68 0.97 -0.98 17.70
CA ILE A 68 1.40 -0.84 16.32
C ILE A 68 0.22 -0.70 15.36
N LEU A 69 -0.89 -1.43 15.60
CA LEU A 69 -2.09 -1.34 14.78
C LEU A 69 -2.73 0.05 14.87
N ASP A 70 -2.75 0.65 16.05
CA ASP A 70 -3.22 2.02 16.24
C ASP A 70 -2.34 3.04 15.51
N ALA A 71 -1.02 2.90 15.60
CA ALA A 71 -0.08 3.79 14.89
C ALA A 71 -0.19 3.67 13.36
N LEU A 72 -0.60 2.51 12.84
CA LEU A 72 -0.76 2.26 11.41
C LEU A 72 -2.09 2.73 10.83
N LYS A 73 -3.14 2.98 11.64
CA LYS A 73 -4.48 3.37 11.15
C LYS A 73 -4.44 4.55 10.17
N ALA A 74 -3.81 5.65 10.57
CA ALA A 74 -3.77 6.88 9.76
C ALA A 74 -2.99 6.72 8.43
N PRO A 75 -1.74 6.20 8.42
CA PRO A 75 -1.03 6.02 7.16
C PRO A 75 -1.67 4.95 6.27
N VAL A 76 -2.23 3.87 6.82
CA VAL A 76 -2.93 2.84 6.02
C VAL A 76 -4.21 3.40 5.39
N SER A 77 -4.99 4.19 6.13
CA SER A 77 -6.18 4.86 5.58
C SER A 77 -5.82 5.82 4.45
N SER A 78 -4.69 6.53 4.58
CA SER A 78 -4.20 7.44 3.55
C SER A 78 -3.77 6.66 2.29
N CYS A 79 -3.05 5.55 2.46
CA CYS A 79 -2.73 4.62 1.36
C CYS A 79 -4.01 4.12 0.67
N GLN A 80 -5.04 3.74 1.42
CA GLN A 80 -6.31 3.27 0.87
C GLN A 80 -6.96 4.31 -0.04
N ASN A 81 -7.00 5.58 0.37
CA ASN A 81 -7.55 6.67 -0.45
C ASN A 81 -6.73 6.90 -1.73
N VAL A 82 -5.41 6.99 -1.61
CA VAL A 82 -4.51 7.17 -2.77
C VAL A 82 -4.66 6.03 -3.78
N LEU A 83 -4.74 4.79 -3.31
CA LEU A 83 -4.91 3.61 -4.16
C LEU A 83 -6.31 3.52 -4.78
N ALA A 84 -7.35 3.97 -4.08
CA ALA A 84 -8.70 4.05 -4.64
C ALA A 84 -8.74 5.06 -5.79
N ASP A 85 -8.14 6.24 -5.61
CA ASP A 85 -8.05 7.27 -6.64
C ASP A 85 -7.21 6.81 -7.84
N LEU A 86 -6.08 6.14 -7.58
CA LEU A 86 -5.25 5.54 -8.62
C LEU A 86 -6.02 4.46 -9.40
N THR A 87 -6.81 3.64 -8.71
CA THR A 87 -7.69 2.64 -9.34
C THR A 87 -8.73 3.31 -10.25
N ALA A 88 -9.39 4.37 -9.77
CA ALA A 88 -10.36 5.12 -10.56
C ALA A 88 -9.72 5.74 -11.81
N LEU A 89 -8.53 6.33 -11.67
CA LEU A 89 -7.74 6.88 -12.77
C LEU A 89 -7.41 5.80 -13.81
N LEU A 90 -6.93 4.63 -13.39
CA LEU A 90 -6.60 3.51 -14.27
C LEU A 90 -7.82 2.91 -14.97
N ARG A 91 -8.97 2.81 -14.29
CA ARG A 91 -10.24 2.33 -14.87
C ARG A 91 -10.82 3.30 -15.89
N SER A 92 -10.84 4.61 -15.57
CA SER A 92 -11.31 5.65 -16.51
C SER A 92 -10.54 5.63 -17.82
N THR A 93 -9.27 5.21 -17.77
CA THR A 93 -8.39 5.11 -18.94
C THR A 93 -8.63 3.82 -19.74
N GLN A 94 -9.24 2.80 -19.12
CA GLN A 94 -9.46 1.48 -19.72
C GLN A 94 -10.83 1.26 -20.36
N CYS A 95 -11.80 2.18 -20.17
CA CYS A 95 -13.19 2.15 -20.66
C CYS A 95 -13.53 0.88 -21.48
N GLU A 96 -14.14 -0.10 -20.81
CA GLU A 96 -14.54 -1.40 -21.37
C GLU A 96 -15.58 -1.15 -22.49
N ILE A 97 -15.33 -1.68 -23.69
CA ILE A 97 -16.26 -1.59 -24.82
C ILE A 97 -16.76 -3.01 -25.11
N PRO A 98 -18.08 -3.23 -25.27
CA PRO A 98 -18.65 -4.52 -25.64
C PRO A 98 -18.15 -5.02 -27.01
N ASP A 99 -18.12 -6.34 -27.15
CA ASP A 99 -17.32 -7.14 -28.09
C ASP A 99 -17.47 -6.80 -29.59
N GLU A 100 -18.58 -6.19 -30.01
CA GLU A 100 -18.92 -6.05 -31.43
C GLU A 100 -18.30 -4.82 -32.13
N GLN A 101 -17.86 -3.80 -31.39
CA GLN A 101 -17.37 -2.52 -31.97
C GLN A 101 -15.84 -2.35 -31.88
N ILE A 102 -15.14 -3.42 -31.49
CA ILE A 102 -13.74 -3.43 -31.01
C ILE A 102 -12.77 -2.85 -32.06
N ARG A 103 -12.77 -3.33 -33.31
CA ARG A 103 -11.63 -3.10 -34.22
C ARG A 103 -11.39 -1.64 -34.68
N MET A 104 -12.44 -0.87 -34.93
CA MET A 104 -12.29 0.52 -35.42
C MET A 104 -12.07 1.51 -34.27
N ARG A 105 -12.75 1.31 -33.13
CA ARG A 105 -12.56 2.14 -31.93
C ARG A 105 -11.33 1.77 -31.13
N ASP A 106 -10.76 0.56 -31.26
CA ASP A 106 -9.49 0.20 -30.60
C ASP A 106 -8.34 1.12 -31.03
N LYS A 107 -8.25 1.43 -32.33
CA LYS A 107 -7.20 2.30 -32.84
C LYS A 107 -7.38 3.74 -32.35
N ALA A 108 -8.60 4.26 -32.41
CA ALA A 108 -8.93 5.58 -31.88
C ALA A 108 -8.73 5.66 -30.36
N SER A 109 -9.17 4.64 -29.62
CA SER A 109 -9.01 4.50 -28.16
C SER A 109 -7.54 4.39 -27.77
N LYS A 110 -6.71 3.64 -28.50
CA LYS A 110 -5.25 3.59 -28.29
C LYS A 110 -4.58 4.94 -28.53
N ILE A 111 -5.05 5.72 -29.49
CA ILE A 111 -4.54 7.08 -29.76
C ILE A 111 -4.99 8.04 -28.66
N LEU A 112 -6.29 8.06 -28.29
CA LEU A 112 -6.79 8.85 -27.16
C LEU A 112 -6.06 8.50 -25.86
N ARG A 113 -5.87 7.20 -25.58
CA ARG A 113 -5.13 6.70 -24.41
C ARG A 113 -3.69 7.19 -24.39
N ARG A 114 -2.98 7.23 -25.52
CA ARG A 114 -1.62 7.80 -25.61
C ARG A 114 -1.60 9.30 -25.33
N VAL A 115 -2.65 10.04 -25.69
CA VAL A 115 -2.73 11.49 -25.49
C VAL A 115 -3.19 11.84 -24.06
N GLU A 116 -4.10 11.06 -23.48
CA GLU A 116 -4.59 11.26 -22.12
C GLU A 116 -3.60 10.76 -21.05
N TRP A 117 -2.82 9.72 -21.37
CA TRP A 117 -1.85 9.16 -20.42
C TRP A 117 -0.78 10.14 -19.93
N PRO A 118 -0.12 11.01 -20.72
CA PRO A 118 0.89 11.91 -20.17
C PRO A 118 0.34 12.80 -19.05
N TYR A 119 -0.90 13.28 -19.19
CA TYR A 119 -1.59 14.04 -18.14
C TYR A 119 -1.98 13.17 -16.94
N LYS A 120 -2.59 12.01 -17.19
CA LYS A 120 -2.98 11.06 -16.13
C LYS A 120 -1.77 10.43 -15.43
N GLY A 121 -0.65 10.33 -16.12
CA GLY A 121 0.64 9.79 -15.68
C GLY A 121 1.36 10.76 -14.76
N ASP A 122 1.30 12.06 -15.02
CA ASP A 122 1.76 13.09 -14.07
C ASP A 122 0.96 13.05 -12.75
N ARG A 123 -0.37 12.94 -12.86
CA ARG A 123 -1.24 12.72 -11.70
C ARG A 123 -0.92 11.42 -10.97
N ALA A 124 -0.68 10.33 -11.70
CA ALA A 124 -0.27 9.06 -11.10
C ALA A 124 1.10 9.16 -10.41
N LYS A 125 2.07 9.90 -10.96
CA LYS A 125 3.37 10.14 -10.32
C LYS A 125 3.25 10.92 -9.03
N THR A 126 2.38 11.93 -9.00
CA THR A 126 2.07 12.67 -7.77
C THR A 126 1.47 11.75 -6.71
N MET A 127 0.50 10.91 -7.09
CA MET A 127 -0.08 9.89 -6.20
C MET A 127 0.97 8.90 -5.70
N LEU A 128 1.92 8.48 -6.55
CA LEU A 128 3.01 7.60 -6.14
C LEU A 128 3.97 8.27 -5.16
N ALA A 129 4.23 9.57 -5.29
CA ALA A 129 5.05 10.32 -4.33
C ALA A 129 4.40 10.35 -2.94
N ASP A 130 3.10 10.66 -2.89
CA ASP A 130 2.31 10.62 -1.65
C ASP A 130 2.29 9.20 -1.04
N LEU A 131 2.08 8.18 -1.88
CA LEU A 131 2.13 6.78 -1.46
C LEU A 131 3.50 6.40 -0.87
N SER A 132 4.59 6.89 -1.48
CA SER A 132 5.95 6.64 -1.01
C SER A 132 6.22 7.28 0.35
N GLN A 133 5.68 8.48 0.59
CA GLN A 133 5.76 9.12 1.89
C GLN A 133 5.07 8.28 2.98
N HIS A 134 3.84 7.82 2.73
CA HIS A 134 3.12 6.97 3.69
C HIS A 134 3.81 5.63 3.90
N LYS A 135 4.35 5.02 2.84
CA LYS A 135 5.17 3.81 2.93
C LYS A 135 6.39 4.00 3.84
N ASN A 136 7.10 5.13 3.72
CA ASN A 136 8.23 5.45 4.58
C ASN A 136 7.81 5.64 6.04
N THR A 137 6.66 6.29 6.29
CA THR A 137 6.10 6.40 7.64
C THR A 137 5.79 5.02 8.23
N ILE A 138 5.15 4.13 7.46
CA ILE A 138 4.87 2.74 7.88
C ILE A 138 6.17 2.01 8.21
N ALA A 139 7.17 2.08 7.33
CA ALA A 139 8.47 1.45 7.55
C ALA A 139 9.17 1.98 8.82
N MET A 140 9.06 3.28 9.12
CA MET A 140 9.60 3.87 10.34
C MET A 140 8.87 3.35 11.59
N ILE A 141 7.53 3.29 11.57
CA ILE A 141 6.73 2.75 12.68
C ILE A 141 7.16 1.31 12.98
N LEU A 142 7.26 0.48 11.94
CA LEU A 142 7.72 -0.92 12.07
C LEU A 142 9.14 -1.02 12.62
N ALA A 143 10.05 -0.16 12.16
CA ALA A 143 11.42 -0.14 12.63
C ALA A 143 11.57 0.32 14.09
N VAL A 144 10.64 1.14 14.61
CA VAL A 144 10.59 1.50 16.04
C VAL A 144 10.08 0.32 16.84
N ASP A 145 8.99 -0.32 16.41
CA ASP A 145 8.40 -1.46 17.12
C ASP A 145 9.37 -2.65 17.23
N SER A 146 10.03 -3.02 16.12
CA SER A 146 11.06 -4.07 16.10
C SER A 146 12.26 -3.78 17.02
N ARG A 147 12.52 -2.51 17.36
CA ARG A 147 13.55 -2.12 18.34
C ARG A 147 13.04 -2.19 19.77
N HIS A 148 11.78 -1.84 20.02
CA HIS A 148 11.16 -1.91 21.34
C HIS A 148 11.08 -3.36 21.85
N GLU A 149 10.80 -4.32 20.98
CA GLU A 149 10.84 -5.75 21.34
C GLU A 149 12.24 -6.17 21.81
N LYS A 150 13.30 -5.78 21.08
CA LYS A 150 14.70 -6.11 21.44
C LYS A 150 15.17 -5.45 22.74
N ILE A 151 14.65 -4.27 23.09
CA ILE A 151 15.00 -3.59 24.36
C ILE A 151 14.33 -4.28 25.56
N ARG A 152 13.10 -4.78 25.43
CA ARG A 152 12.42 -5.51 26.52
C ARG A 152 13.16 -6.79 26.93
N VAL A 153 13.84 -7.45 25.99
CA VAL A 153 14.64 -8.65 26.26
C VAL A 153 15.95 -8.34 27.02
N ILE A 154 16.41 -7.09 26.99
CA ILE A 154 17.69 -6.67 27.61
C ILE A 154 17.49 -6.05 29.00
N VAL A 155 16.25 -5.84 29.47
CA VAL A 155 16.03 -5.46 30.87
C VAL A 155 16.07 -6.74 31.73
N PRO A 156 17.15 -7.03 32.46
CA PRO A 156 17.12 -8.12 33.42
C PRO A 156 16.06 -7.77 34.46
N THR A 157 15.06 -8.64 34.62
CA THR A 157 14.20 -8.68 35.80
C THR A 157 15.05 -9.10 36.99
N GLY A 158 15.90 -8.19 37.44
CA GLY A 158 16.69 -8.30 38.65
C GLY A 158 15.80 -7.93 39.82
N VAL A 159 15.32 -8.95 40.52
CA VAL A 159 14.83 -8.90 41.90
C VAL A 159 15.77 -8.02 42.73
N TYR A 160 15.31 -6.82 43.10
CA TYR A 160 15.94 -6.02 44.17
C TYR A 160 15.16 -6.24 45.47
N GLU A 161 15.18 -7.48 45.95
CA GLU A 161 14.72 -7.80 47.29
C GLU A 161 15.88 -7.55 48.27
N SER A 162 15.75 -6.42 48.98
CA SER A 162 16.02 -6.32 50.41
C SER A 162 17.40 -6.72 50.91
N ARG A 163 18.37 -5.80 50.77
CA ARG A 163 19.48 -5.71 51.73
C ARG A 163 19.95 -4.26 51.90
N TRP A 164 19.18 -3.48 52.65
CA TRP A 164 19.67 -2.27 53.32
C TRP A 164 19.16 -2.30 54.76
N ASN A 165 20.05 -2.58 55.70
CA ASN A 165 19.83 -2.44 57.13
C ASN A 165 20.83 -1.41 57.66
N PRO A 166 20.43 -0.19 58.01
CA PRO A 166 21.27 0.71 58.76
C PRO A 166 21.09 0.46 60.25
N ARG A 167 22.15 -0.14 60.83
CA ARG A 167 22.55 -0.13 62.24
C ARG A 167 21.55 -0.62 63.28
#